data_AF-A0A261Y5L2-F1
#
_entry.id   AF-A0A261Y5L2-F1
#
_cell.length_a   1.000
_cell.length_b   1.000
_cell.length_c   1.000
_cell.angle_alpha   90.00
_cell.angle_beta   90.00
_cell.angle_gamma   90.00
#
_symmetry.space_group_name_H-M   'P 1'
#
loop_
_entity.id
_entity.type
_entity.pdbx_description
1 polymer ?
#
loop_
_entity_poly.entity_id
_entity_poly.type
_entity_poly.pdbx_seq_one_letter_code
_entity_poly.pdbx_strand_id
1 'polypeptide(L)'
;MPAQAHVMETASQDNFEEQQYLSLTKHIIESGQHRADRTGTGTLSIFAPPQLRFSLADNVFPLLTTKRVFFRAVVEELLWFIKGDTNSNHLAEKGIKIWDGNGSREYLDKVGLAHREQGDLGPVYGFQWRHFGAEYVDCHTDYVGKGVDQLLQVIDKIKTNPSDRRIILSAWNPKDIPSMALPPCHMFCQFYVSTPTESAPKRTLSCLLYQRSCDMGLGVPFNIASYALLTRMIAQVTGLLPGEFIHTMGDAHVYVDHIDALNQQLERTPRPFPTLRFAREVHDIDNFVYEDICGVMNASKESDARHGEVDSLDKKPRQQENTGKMSVHIDKDGTVTRVLPKDDSAEGYALGPNGPNPSGKKPRSKPKGTATESKDKSATEEARAVEESHRAKPYVNKERVLSGGSKATVTADELTARMERIRLRNAEIEKKRQLVEADEKAYMEEEKEAERLEAQRRETEKARRAAEQAERQRRQAMDRKMQQALRTEREENASRKAKAMESREWDRNKQESDWNTSKRYGRSSRPRESGASNLTDDRKGTRKDAPAEKSRAKATKPSTAPAIKVARSEAVAAYSETSPTSAPTSAECPSSEQGEKLDWDKIQDEERVKDWSSL
;
A
#
# COMPACT_ATOMS: atom_id res chain seq x y z
N MET A 1 2.24 -41.20 32.35
CA MET A 1 1.72 -40.83 31.02
C MET A 1 0.63 -39.79 31.19
N PRO A 2 0.92 -38.48 31.16
CA PRO A 2 -0.09 -37.46 30.93
C PRO A 2 -0.53 -37.50 29.45
N ALA A 3 -1.78 -37.14 29.16
CA ALA A 3 -2.30 -37.12 27.80
C ALA A 3 -1.65 -36.01 26.97
N GLN A 4 -1.50 -36.24 25.67
CA GLN A 4 -1.11 -35.18 24.73
C GLN A 4 -2.27 -34.20 24.57
N ALA A 5 -2.04 -32.92 24.88
CA ALA A 5 -2.95 -31.87 24.46
C ALA A 5 -2.85 -31.73 22.94
N HIS A 6 -3.94 -32.04 22.22
CA HIS A 6 -4.06 -31.65 20.82
C HIS A 6 -4.11 -30.12 20.76
N VAL A 7 -3.00 -29.50 20.37
CA VAL A 7 -3.03 -28.14 19.86
C VAL A 7 -3.86 -28.18 18.59
N MET A 8 -5.05 -27.56 18.62
CA MET A 8 -5.78 -27.29 17.39
C MET A 8 -5.02 -26.19 16.66
N GLU A 9 -4.16 -26.61 15.74
CA GLU A 9 -3.45 -25.74 14.82
C GLU A 9 -4.49 -25.10 13.88
N THR A 10 -4.98 -23.93 14.29
CA THR A 10 -5.82 -23.07 13.45
C THR A 10 -4.97 -22.59 12.29
N ALA A 11 -4.96 -23.36 11.21
CA ALA A 11 -4.24 -23.02 10.00
C ALA A 11 -4.66 -21.61 9.55
N SER A 12 -3.73 -20.66 9.62
CA SER A 12 -3.93 -19.37 8.98
C SER A 12 -4.11 -19.63 7.49
N GLN A 13 -5.20 -19.13 6.93
CA GLN A 13 -5.24 -18.91 5.49
C GLN A 13 -4.32 -17.72 5.21
N ASP A 14 -3.03 -18.02 5.08
CA ASP A 14 -1.99 -17.05 4.80
C ASP A 14 -2.41 -16.23 3.58
N ASN A 15 -2.70 -14.94 3.80
CA ASN A 15 -3.14 -14.04 2.74
C ASN A 15 -1.94 -13.67 1.86
N PHE A 16 -1.60 -14.60 0.96
CA PHE A 16 -0.57 -14.48 -0.05
C PHE A 16 -0.74 -13.21 -0.89
N GLU A 17 -2.00 -12.80 -1.16
CA GLU A 17 -2.27 -11.63 -1.98
C GLU A 17 -1.78 -10.33 -1.31
N GLU A 18 -2.05 -10.13 -0.01
CA GLU A 18 -1.45 -9.04 0.78
C GLU A 18 0.06 -9.24 1.00
N GLN A 19 0.52 -10.49 1.12
CA GLN A 19 1.95 -10.79 1.25
C GLN A 19 2.77 -10.33 0.03
N GLN A 20 2.20 -10.23 -1.17
CA GLN A 20 2.87 -9.62 -2.33
C GLN A 20 3.24 -8.15 -2.04
N TYR A 21 2.28 -7.36 -1.52
CA TYR A 21 2.48 -5.96 -1.17
C TYR A 21 3.53 -5.79 -0.06
N LEU A 22 3.48 -6.63 0.98
CA LEU A 22 4.46 -6.59 2.07
C LEU A 22 5.86 -6.97 1.58
N SER A 23 5.98 -8.03 0.79
CA SER A 23 7.27 -8.49 0.25
C SER A 23 7.90 -7.45 -0.68
N LEU A 24 7.08 -6.78 -1.51
CA LEU A 24 7.52 -5.66 -2.34
C LEU A 24 7.96 -4.44 -1.51
N THR A 25 7.17 -4.05 -0.51
CA THR A 25 7.49 -2.95 0.41
C THR A 25 8.82 -3.20 1.12
N LYS A 26 9.00 -4.42 1.65
CA LYS A 26 10.26 -4.85 2.25
C LYS A 26 11.43 -4.80 1.28
N HIS A 27 11.27 -5.31 0.06
CA HIS A 27 12.31 -5.30 -0.97
C HIS A 27 12.75 -3.86 -1.34
N ILE A 28 11.81 -2.92 -1.38
CA ILE A 28 12.10 -1.49 -1.59
C ILE A 28 12.88 -0.89 -0.41
N ILE A 29 12.54 -1.24 0.84
CA ILE A 29 13.27 -0.76 2.03
C ILE A 29 14.69 -1.38 2.11
N GLU A 30 14.84 -2.67 1.80
CA GLU A 30 16.12 -3.38 1.90
C GLU A 30 17.09 -3.12 0.73
N SER A 31 16.59 -2.72 -0.45
CA SER A 31 17.41 -2.64 -1.67
C SER A 31 17.01 -1.57 -2.70
N GLY A 32 16.02 -0.73 -2.38
CA GLY A 32 15.60 0.37 -3.26
C GLY A 32 16.70 1.41 -3.47
N GLN A 33 16.77 1.96 -4.68
CA GLN A 33 17.63 3.08 -4.99
C GLN A 33 17.13 4.34 -4.26
N HIS A 34 17.98 4.93 -3.41
CA HIS A 34 17.70 6.24 -2.82
C HIS A 34 17.65 7.32 -3.91
N ARG A 35 16.56 8.10 -3.94
CA ARG A 35 16.35 9.24 -4.82
C ARG A 35 16.00 10.47 -3.98
N ALA A 36 16.59 11.61 -4.33
CA ALA A 36 16.14 12.90 -3.81
C ALA A 36 14.85 13.31 -4.53
N ASP A 37 13.92 13.92 -3.80
CA ASP A 37 12.65 14.44 -4.30
C ASP A 37 12.61 15.97 -4.23
N ARG A 38 11.43 16.54 -4.52
CA ARG A 38 11.19 18.00 -4.53
C ARG A 38 10.98 18.62 -3.14
N THR A 39 10.87 17.80 -2.09
CA THR A 39 10.54 18.22 -0.72
C THR A 39 11.73 18.08 0.22
N GLY A 40 12.71 17.23 -0.09
CA GLY A 40 13.87 16.94 0.73
C GLY A 40 13.70 15.73 1.66
N THR A 41 12.54 15.06 1.62
CA THR A 41 12.32 13.79 2.34
C THR A 41 13.13 12.67 1.71
N GLY A 42 13.10 12.58 0.39
CA GLY A 42 13.70 11.50 -0.39
C GLY A 42 12.89 10.20 -0.32
N THR A 43 13.18 9.31 -1.26
CA THR A 43 12.53 8.00 -1.38
C THR A 43 13.54 6.88 -1.61
N LEU A 44 13.23 5.68 -1.13
CA LEU A 44 13.79 4.43 -1.64
C LEU A 44 12.88 3.91 -2.75
N SER A 45 13.42 3.56 -3.90
CA SER A 45 12.63 3.29 -5.11
C SER A 45 13.14 2.09 -5.92
N ILE A 46 12.23 1.36 -6.57
CA ILE A 46 12.55 0.43 -7.66
C ILE A 46 11.63 0.68 -8.85
N PHE A 47 12.14 0.40 -10.06
CA PHE A 47 11.41 0.65 -11.30
C PHE A 47 10.89 -0.66 -11.91
N ALA A 48 9.64 -0.65 -12.35
CA ALA A 48 8.92 -1.79 -12.94
C ALA A 48 9.00 -3.09 -12.09
N PRO A 49 8.56 -3.06 -10.81
CA PRO A 49 8.49 -4.25 -9.98
C PRO A 49 7.50 -5.29 -10.53
N PRO A 50 7.53 -6.54 -10.01
CA PRO A 50 6.49 -7.54 -10.28
C PRO A 50 5.09 -6.99 -10.03
N GLN A 51 4.14 -7.38 -10.89
CA GLN A 51 2.73 -7.02 -10.74
C GLN A 51 2.14 -7.63 -9.46
N LEU A 52 1.36 -6.84 -8.71
CA LEU A 52 0.50 -7.38 -7.66
C LEU A 52 -0.79 -7.92 -8.30
N ARG A 53 -1.31 -9.03 -7.80
CA ARG A 53 -2.53 -9.68 -8.32
C ARG A 53 -3.51 -9.99 -7.19
N PHE A 54 -4.78 -9.68 -7.39
CA PHE A 54 -5.81 -9.80 -6.35
C PHE A 54 -7.09 -10.42 -6.90
N SER A 55 -7.60 -11.44 -6.21
CA SER A 55 -8.88 -12.07 -6.55
C SER A 55 -10.05 -11.19 -6.12
N LEU A 56 -11.04 -11.05 -7.01
CA LEU A 56 -12.33 -10.43 -6.72
C LEU A 56 -13.48 -11.46 -6.68
N ALA A 57 -13.15 -12.74 -6.90
CA ALA A 57 -14.08 -13.86 -6.87
C ALA A 57 -14.74 -14.02 -5.48
N ASP A 58 -15.91 -14.67 -5.45
CA ASP A 58 -16.66 -15.03 -4.23
C ASP A 58 -16.95 -13.89 -3.23
N ASN A 59 -16.81 -12.66 -3.71
CA ASN A 59 -16.94 -11.38 -2.99
C ASN A 59 -15.74 -10.94 -2.16
N VAL A 60 -14.58 -11.59 -2.30
CA VAL A 60 -13.30 -11.09 -1.77
C VAL A 60 -13.04 -9.66 -2.25
N PHE A 61 -12.51 -8.83 -1.35
CA PHE A 61 -12.16 -7.45 -1.63
C PHE A 61 -10.79 -7.10 -1.01
N PRO A 62 -9.76 -6.75 -1.82
CA PRO A 62 -8.38 -6.61 -1.38
C PRO A 62 -8.11 -5.30 -0.61
N LEU A 63 -8.80 -5.11 0.50
CA LEU A 63 -8.54 -4.05 1.47
C LEU A 63 -7.50 -4.56 2.47
N LEU A 64 -6.31 -3.94 2.50
CA LEU A 64 -5.20 -4.44 3.32
C LEU A 64 -5.57 -4.55 4.81
N THR A 65 -5.11 -5.62 5.45
CA THR A 65 -5.51 -6.01 6.82
C THR A 65 -4.44 -5.71 7.86
N THR A 66 -3.19 -5.52 7.45
CA THR A 66 -2.04 -5.13 8.31
C THR A 66 -1.99 -3.63 8.60
N LYS A 67 -2.66 -2.80 7.80
CA LYS A 67 -2.84 -1.35 7.99
C LYS A 67 -4.24 -0.94 7.55
N ARG A 68 -4.94 -0.16 8.38
CA ARG A 68 -6.26 0.38 8.03
C ARG A 68 -6.15 1.32 6.81
N VAL A 69 -6.99 1.06 5.81
CA VAL A 69 -7.16 1.93 4.63
C VAL A 69 -8.41 2.78 4.83
N PHE A 70 -8.36 4.07 4.47
CA PHE A 70 -9.49 5.00 4.65
C PHE A 70 -10.59 4.77 3.59
N PHE A 71 -11.31 3.66 3.73
CA PHE A 71 -12.24 3.16 2.70
C PHE A 71 -13.35 4.15 2.32
N ARG A 72 -13.85 4.97 3.26
CA ARG A 72 -14.85 6.00 2.95
C ARG A 72 -14.35 7.03 1.93
N ALA A 73 -13.07 7.42 2.00
CA ALA A 73 -12.45 8.27 0.99
C ALA A 73 -12.27 7.56 -0.35
N VAL A 74 -11.90 6.26 -0.35
CA VAL A 74 -11.79 5.44 -1.57
C VAL A 74 -13.12 5.41 -2.34
N VAL A 75 -14.24 5.20 -1.64
CA VAL A 75 -15.57 5.15 -2.25
C VAL A 75 -15.98 6.52 -2.79
N GLU A 76 -15.85 7.58 -1.98
CA GLU A 76 -16.33 8.91 -2.36
C GLU A 76 -15.50 9.56 -3.47
N GLU A 77 -14.18 9.35 -3.48
CA GLU A 77 -13.32 9.78 -4.60
C GLU A 77 -13.65 9.00 -5.89
N LEU A 78 -13.87 7.69 -5.81
CA LEU A 78 -14.22 6.91 -7.00
C LEU A 78 -15.57 7.35 -7.60
N LEU A 79 -16.56 7.68 -6.75
CA LEU A 79 -17.84 8.23 -7.19
C LEU A 79 -17.70 9.66 -7.77
N TRP A 80 -16.71 10.44 -7.31
CA TRP A 80 -16.35 11.74 -7.86
C TRP A 80 -15.67 11.61 -9.24
N PHE A 81 -14.69 10.69 -9.39
CA PHE A 81 -14.10 10.34 -10.68
C PHE A 81 -15.15 9.85 -11.69
N ILE A 82 -16.05 8.94 -11.28
CA ILE A 82 -17.11 8.41 -12.15
C ILE A 82 -17.98 9.55 -12.70
N LYS A 83 -18.35 10.53 -11.88
CA LYS A 83 -19.20 11.67 -12.29
C LYS A 83 -18.54 12.63 -13.28
N GLY A 84 -17.23 12.54 -13.50
CA GLY A 84 -16.49 13.52 -14.30
C GLY A 84 -16.14 14.80 -13.55
N ASP A 85 -16.26 14.79 -12.22
CA ASP A 85 -16.07 15.96 -11.35
C ASP A 85 -14.59 16.40 -11.29
N THR A 86 -14.38 17.68 -11.02
CA THR A 86 -13.07 18.35 -10.96
C THR A 86 -12.97 19.39 -9.84
N ASN A 87 -14.03 19.61 -9.07
CA ASN A 87 -14.03 20.50 -7.91
C ASN A 87 -13.73 19.69 -6.63
N SER A 88 -12.58 19.93 -5.98
CA SER A 88 -12.21 19.22 -4.75
C SER A 88 -13.09 19.58 -3.56
N ASN A 89 -13.79 20.73 -3.60
CA ASN A 89 -14.63 21.17 -2.49
C ASN A 89 -15.80 20.19 -2.25
N HIS A 90 -16.34 19.55 -3.30
CA HIS A 90 -17.36 18.49 -3.17
C HIS A 90 -16.90 17.25 -2.39
N LEU A 91 -15.59 17.03 -2.25
CA LEU A 91 -14.99 16.00 -1.38
C LEU A 91 -14.73 16.56 0.02
N ALA A 92 -14.19 17.78 0.13
CA ALA A 92 -13.93 18.46 1.39
C ALA A 92 -15.21 18.68 2.23
N GLU A 93 -16.34 19.03 1.58
CA GLU A 93 -17.68 19.14 2.17
C GLU A 93 -18.15 17.85 2.86
N LYS A 94 -17.65 16.70 2.41
CA LYS A 94 -17.93 15.37 3.00
C LYS A 94 -16.92 14.97 4.08
N GLY A 95 -15.91 15.79 4.32
CA GLY A 95 -14.75 15.50 5.17
C GLY A 95 -13.61 14.75 4.47
N ILE A 96 -13.65 14.61 3.14
CA ILE A 96 -12.67 13.82 2.37
C ILE A 96 -11.55 14.74 1.84
N LYS A 97 -10.57 14.99 2.71
CA LYS A 97 -9.52 16.02 2.53
C LYS A 97 -8.32 15.62 1.67
N ILE A 98 -8.41 14.52 0.92
CA ILE A 98 -7.27 13.96 0.16
C ILE A 98 -6.80 14.87 -1.00
N TRP A 99 -7.64 15.82 -1.42
CA TRP A 99 -7.36 16.81 -2.46
C TRP A 99 -7.10 18.22 -1.94
N ASP A 100 -7.27 18.49 -0.63
CA ASP A 100 -7.17 19.83 -0.04
C ASP A 100 -5.81 20.50 -0.33
N GLY A 101 -4.73 19.72 -0.26
CA GLY A 101 -3.38 20.22 -0.53
C GLY A 101 -3.21 20.69 -1.97
N ASN A 102 -3.59 19.87 -2.94
CA ASN A 102 -3.41 20.16 -4.37
C ASN A 102 -4.47 21.11 -4.94
N GLY A 103 -5.63 21.23 -4.30
CA GLY A 103 -6.65 22.24 -4.59
C GLY A 103 -6.41 23.59 -3.90
N SER A 104 -5.43 23.70 -2.99
CA SER A 104 -5.16 24.92 -2.24
C SER A 104 -4.69 26.08 -3.15
N ARG A 105 -5.01 27.32 -2.75
CA ARG A 105 -4.58 28.54 -3.44
C ARG A 105 -3.06 28.58 -3.65
N GLU A 106 -2.30 28.29 -2.59
CA GLU A 106 -0.84 28.29 -2.60
C GLU A 106 -0.27 27.26 -3.60
N TYR A 107 -0.82 26.03 -3.61
CA TYR A 107 -0.36 25.01 -4.55
C TYR A 107 -0.72 25.35 -6.00
N LEU A 108 -1.96 25.78 -6.26
CA LEU A 108 -2.40 26.18 -7.60
C LEU A 108 -1.57 27.36 -8.14
N ASP A 109 -1.23 28.35 -7.31
CA ASP A 109 -0.35 29.45 -7.70
C ASP A 109 1.07 28.95 -8.02
N LYS A 110 1.61 28.08 -7.17
CA LYS A 110 2.94 27.46 -7.32
C LYS A 110 3.10 26.62 -8.59
N VAL A 111 2.01 26.00 -9.09
CA VAL A 111 2.01 25.26 -10.37
C VAL A 111 1.54 26.09 -11.57
N GLY A 112 1.35 27.41 -11.41
CA GLY A 112 1.00 28.33 -12.52
C GLY A 112 -0.50 28.43 -12.84
N LEU A 113 -1.36 27.82 -12.03
CA LEU A 113 -2.83 27.79 -12.17
C LEU A 113 -3.51 28.94 -11.38
N ALA A 114 -2.81 30.07 -11.22
CA ALA A 114 -3.29 31.26 -10.49
C ALA A 114 -4.56 31.91 -11.06
N HIS A 115 -4.99 31.51 -12.26
CA HIS A 115 -6.20 31.97 -12.92
C HIS A 115 -7.48 31.22 -12.50
N ARG A 116 -7.35 30.16 -11.69
CA ARG A 116 -8.47 29.32 -11.21
C ARG A 116 -8.91 29.67 -9.80
N GLU A 117 -10.14 29.31 -9.45
CA GLU A 117 -10.60 29.31 -8.06
C GLU A 117 -9.90 28.23 -7.20
N GLN A 118 -10.05 28.31 -5.88
CA GLN A 118 -9.53 27.30 -4.97
C GLN A 118 -10.38 26.03 -5.05
N GLY A 119 -9.74 24.88 -5.32
CA GLY A 119 -10.37 23.59 -5.49
C GLY A 119 -10.72 23.21 -6.93
N ASP A 120 -10.54 24.10 -7.91
CA ASP A 120 -10.54 23.72 -9.34
C ASP A 120 -9.22 23.03 -9.69
N LEU A 121 -9.27 21.70 -9.77
CA LEU A 121 -8.11 20.84 -10.08
C LEU A 121 -7.78 20.80 -11.58
N GLY A 122 -8.61 21.40 -12.44
CA GLY A 122 -8.53 21.26 -13.89
C GLY A 122 -9.07 19.95 -14.42
N PRO A 123 -8.76 19.60 -15.69
CA PRO A 123 -9.26 18.41 -16.37
C PRO A 123 -8.58 17.11 -15.92
N VAL A 124 -8.57 16.83 -14.61
CA VAL A 124 -8.00 15.63 -13.98
C VAL A 124 -8.90 14.40 -14.14
N TYR A 125 -8.33 13.20 -13.96
CA TYR A 125 -8.98 11.89 -13.82
C TYR A 125 -10.41 11.76 -14.40
N GLY A 126 -11.44 12.07 -13.60
CA GLY A 126 -12.85 11.91 -13.99
C GLY A 126 -13.22 12.68 -15.26
N PHE A 127 -12.73 13.92 -15.40
CA PHE A 127 -12.91 14.69 -16.62
C PHE A 127 -12.35 13.96 -17.84
N GLN A 128 -11.17 13.35 -17.72
CA GLN A 128 -10.60 12.55 -18.81
C GLN A 128 -11.40 11.25 -19.04
N TRP A 129 -12.01 10.67 -17.99
CA TRP A 129 -12.86 9.48 -18.13
C TRP A 129 -14.18 9.76 -18.87
N ARG A 130 -14.79 10.93 -18.67
CA ARG A 130 -16.11 11.30 -19.23
C ARG A 130 -16.06 12.26 -20.42
N HIS A 131 -14.99 13.04 -20.54
CA HIS A 131 -14.86 14.19 -21.45
C HIS A 131 -13.48 14.27 -22.14
N PHE A 132 -12.82 13.13 -22.41
CA PHE A 132 -11.45 13.11 -22.93
C PHE A 132 -11.26 14.02 -24.15
N GLY A 133 -10.27 14.90 -24.09
CA GLY A 133 -9.92 15.82 -25.18
C GLY A 133 -10.87 17.01 -25.37
N ALA A 134 -11.89 17.19 -24.53
CA ALA A 134 -12.67 18.43 -24.49
C ALA A 134 -11.80 19.65 -24.15
N GLU A 135 -12.32 20.84 -24.42
CA GLU A 135 -11.73 22.09 -23.93
C GLU A 135 -12.25 22.36 -22.51
N TYR A 136 -11.34 22.44 -21.54
CA TYR A 136 -11.66 22.77 -20.15
C TYR A 136 -11.80 24.28 -19.99
N VAL A 137 -12.81 24.69 -19.23
CA VAL A 137 -13.11 26.09 -18.91
C VAL A 137 -12.87 26.30 -17.42
N ASP A 138 -13.74 25.71 -16.61
CA ASP A 138 -13.73 25.73 -15.13
C ASP A 138 -14.39 24.45 -14.59
N CYS A 139 -14.38 24.28 -13.27
CA CYS A 139 -14.99 23.14 -12.58
C CYS A 139 -16.52 23.18 -12.44
N HIS A 140 -17.18 24.29 -12.82
CA HIS A 140 -18.64 24.50 -12.73
C HIS A 140 -19.38 24.25 -14.05
N THR A 141 -18.65 24.25 -15.16
CA THR A 141 -19.18 24.13 -16.52
C THR A 141 -19.84 22.77 -16.77
N ASP A 142 -21.03 22.76 -17.40
CA ASP A 142 -21.64 21.53 -17.92
C ASP A 142 -20.84 21.02 -19.14
N TYR A 143 -20.23 19.85 -19.01
CA TYR A 143 -19.47 19.17 -20.08
C TYR A 143 -20.26 18.04 -20.77
N VAL A 144 -21.56 17.86 -20.50
CA VAL A 144 -22.40 16.83 -21.18
C VAL A 144 -22.28 16.94 -22.71
N GLY A 145 -21.94 15.83 -23.35
CA GLY A 145 -21.75 15.75 -24.81
C GLY A 145 -20.44 16.34 -25.33
N LYS A 146 -19.53 16.81 -24.47
CA LYS A 146 -18.20 17.29 -24.86
C LYS A 146 -17.14 16.19 -24.64
N GLY A 147 -16.16 16.13 -25.54
CA GLY A 147 -15.05 15.17 -25.49
C GLY A 147 -15.49 13.73 -25.78
N VAL A 148 -14.76 12.76 -25.24
CA VAL A 148 -15.09 11.33 -25.36
C VAL A 148 -15.34 10.72 -23.99
N ASP A 149 -16.55 10.18 -23.79
CA ASP A 149 -16.90 9.38 -22.60
C ASP A 149 -16.31 7.96 -22.75
N GLN A 150 -15.08 7.81 -22.26
CA GLN A 150 -14.37 6.53 -22.25
C GLN A 150 -15.02 5.52 -21.31
N LEU A 151 -15.59 5.97 -20.19
CA LEU A 151 -16.22 5.08 -19.20
C LEU A 151 -17.46 4.40 -19.79
N LEU A 152 -18.34 5.15 -20.46
CA LEU A 152 -19.49 4.57 -21.16
C LEU A 152 -19.06 3.73 -22.37
N GLN A 153 -18.01 4.11 -23.11
CA GLN A 153 -17.48 3.25 -24.18
C GLN A 153 -16.88 1.94 -23.67
N VAL A 154 -16.27 1.93 -22.47
CA VAL A 154 -15.80 0.70 -21.82
C VAL A 154 -16.99 -0.18 -21.45
N ILE A 155 -18.02 0.39 -20.80
CA ILE A 155 -19.22 -0.35 -20.39
C ILE A 155 -19.99 -0.89 -21.60
N ASP A 156 -20.08 -0.14 -22.71
CA ASP A 156 -20.69 -0.62 -23.95
C ASP A 156 -19.88 -1.79 -24.53
N LYS A 157 -18.57 -1.62 -24.77
CA LYS A 157 -17.72 -2.70 -25.32
C LYS A 157 -17.79 -3.98 -24.50
N ILE A 158 -17.84 -3.90 -23.17
CA ILE A 158 -17.98 -5.08 -22.30
C ILE A 158 -19.32 -5.80 -22.55
N LYS A 159 -20.39 -5.07 -22.87
CA LYS A 159 -21.72 -5.62 -23.21
C LYS A 159 -21.81 -6.12 -24.66
N THR A 160 -21.25 -5.38 -25.61
CA THR A 160 -21.46 -5.57 -27.05
C THR A 160 -20.35 -6.37 -27.75
N ASN A 161 -19.10 -6.20 -27.33
CA ASN A 161 -17.91 -6.85 -27.88
C ASN A 161 -16.91 -7.26 -26.77
N PRO A 162 -17.29 -8.17 -25.84
CA PRO A 162 -16.50 -8.47 -24.64
C PRO A 162 -15.08 -9.00 -24.90
N SER A 163 -14.81 -9.56 -26.08
CA SER A 163 -13.48 -10.02 -26.50
C SER A 163 -12.61 -8.94 -27.18
N ASP A 164 -13.06 -7.68 -27.21
CA ASP A 164 -12.25 -6.57 -27.72
C ASP A 164 -10.99 -6.39 -26.85
N ARG A 165 -9.86 -6.13 -27.52
CA ARG A 165 -8.56 -5.88 -26.88
C ARG A 165 -8.29 -4.38 -26.68
N ARG A 166 -9.31 -3.54 -26.86
CA ARG A 166 -9.30 -2.06 -26.79
C ARG A 166 -10.32 -1.52 -25.78
N ILE A 167 -10.62 -2.30 -24.74
CA ILE A 167 -11.45 -1.90 -23.59
C ILE A 167 -10.52 -1.22 -22.58
N ILE A 168 -10.20 0.05 -22.85
CA ILE A 168 -9.19 0.85 -22.13
C ILE A 168 -9.83 2.17 -21.69
N LEU A 169 -9.48 2.62 -20.49
CA LEU A 169 -9.87 3.89 -19.88
C LEU A 169 -8.60 4.64 -19.47
N SER A 170 -8.34 5.82 -20.03
CA SER A 170 -7.11 6.60 -19.77
C SER A 170 -7.39 7.97 -19.16
N ALA A 171 -6.70 8.30 -18.07
CA ALA A 171 -6.57 9.67 -17.58
C ALA A 171 -5.37 10.40 -18.20
N TRP A 172 -4.42 9.68 -18.80
CA TRP A 172 -3.18 10.27 -19.33
C TRP A 172 -3.39 10.98 -20.67
N ASN A 173 -3.53 12.30 -20.61
CA ASN A 173 -3.74 13.18 -21.77
C ASN A 173 -2.61 14.24 -21.86
N PRO A 174 -1.60 14.05 -22.74
CA PRO A 174 -0.47 14.97 -22.86
C PRO A 174 -0.81 16.41 -23.28
N LYS A 175 -1.97 16.66 -23.90
CA LYS A 175 -2.45 18.02 -24.22
C LYS A 175 -2.86 18.76 -22.95
N ASP A 176 -3.55 18.06 -22.06
CA ASP A 176 -4.23 18.66 -20.91
C ASP A 176 -3.40 18.61 -19.62
N ILE A 177 -2.34 17.79 -19.57
CA ILE A 177 -1.44 17.65 -18.41
C ILE A 177 -0.88 18.99 -17.90
N PRO A 178 -0.44 19.95 -18.74
CA PRO A 178 -0.01 21.28 -18.28
C PRO A 178 -1.12 22.12 -17.63
N SER A 179 -2.38 21.70 -17.77
CA SER A 179 -3.57 22.33 -17.21
C SER A 179 -4.13 21.56 -16.01
N MET A 180 -3.52 20.47 -15.54
CA MET A 180 -3.95 19.70 -14.37
C MET A 180 -3.19 20.17 -13.12
N ALA A 181 -3.85 20.17 -11.95
CA ALA A 181 -3.18 20.46 -10.68
C ALA A 181 -2.01 19.50 -10.42
N LEU A 182 -2.18 18.20 -10.73
CA LEU A 182 -1.07 17.27 -10.93
C LEU A 182 -1.35 16.27 -12.06
N PRO A 183 -0.32 15.78 -12.79
CA PRO A 183 -0.49 14.74 -13.79
C PRO A 183 -0.93 13.42 -13.15
N PRO A 184 -1.88 12.66 -13.72
CA PRO A 184 -2.47 11.49 -13.06
C PRO A 184 -1.43 10.39 -12.76
N CYS A 185 -1.49 9.83 -11.56
CA CYS A 185 -0.62 8.75 -11.09
C CYS A 185 -1.08 7.40 -11.63
N HIS A 186 -2.36 7.07 -11.45
CA HIS A 186 -3.01 5.94 -12.11
C HIS A 186 -3.40 6.38 -13.54
N MET A 187 -2.55 6.04 -14.51
CA MET A 187 -2.58 6.62 -15.87
C MET A 187 -3.72 6.07 -16.72
N PHE A 188 -3.88 4.75 -16.73
CA PHE A 188 -4.91 4.05 -17.48
C PHE A 188 -5.17 2.68 -16.86
N CYS A 189 -6.36 2.13 -17.14
CA CYS A 189 -6.63 0.71 -16.95
C CYS A 189 -7.16 0.05 -18.22
N GLN A 190 -6.94 -1.26 -18.33
CA GLN A 190 -7.45 -2.12 -19.38
C GLN A 190 -8.30 -3.22 -18.76
N PHE A 191 -9.47 -3.46 -19.33
CA PHE A 191 -10.37 -4.53 -18.92
C PHE A 191 -10.25 -5.75 -19.83
N TYR A 192 -10.55 -6.92 -19.26
CA TYR A 192 -10.58 -8.20 -19.94
C TYR A 192 -11.80 -9.00 -19.50
N VAL A 193 -12.58 -9.51 -20.44
CA VAL A 193 -13.70 -10.42 -20.16
C VAL A 193 -13.29 -11.85 -20.51
N SER A 194 -13.46 -12.79 -19.58
CA SER A 194 -13.13 -14.19 -19.84
C SER A 194 -14.11 -14.87 -20.80
N THR A 195 -13.58 -15.79 -21.61
CA THR A 195 -14.39 -16.74 -22.38
C THR A 195 -14.95 -17.80 -21.43
N PRO A 196 -16.27 -18.11 -21.46
CA PRO A 196 -16.84 -19.20 -20.68
C PRO A 196 -16.20 -20.55 -21.03
N THR A 197 -16.04 -21.41 -20.04
CA THR A 197 -15.65 -22.82 -20.21
C THR A 197 -16.71 -23.74 -19.60
N GLU A 198 -16.61 -25.05 -19.83
CA GLU A 198 -17.48 -26.04 -19.18
C GLU A 198 -17.37 -26.01 -17.65
N SER A 199 -16.18 -25.71 -17.11
CA SER A 199 -15.92 -25.55 -15.68
C SER A 199 -16.24 -24.16 -15.13
N ALA A 200 -16.26 -23.12 -15.97
CA ALA A 200 -16.56 -21.74 -15.61
C ALA A 200 -17.55 -21.12 -16.62
N PRO A 201 -18.85 -21.46 -16.53
CA PRO A 201 -19.86 -21.05 -17.52
C PRO A 201 -20.26 -19.57 -17.42
N LYS A 202 -19.90 -18.87 -16.33
CA LYS A 202 -20.15 -17.43 -16.15
C LYS A 202 -18.89 -16.64 -16.51
N ARG A 203 -19.06 -15.61 -17.34
CA ARG A 203 -18.00 -14.65 -17.68
C ARG A 203 -17.59 -13.83 -16.46
N THR A 204 -16.28 -13.63 -16.31
CA THR A 204 -15.65 -12.75 -15.31
C THR A 204 -15.06 -11.51 -15.98
N LEU A 205 -15.04 -10.39 -15.27
CA LEU A 205 -14.38 -9.14 -15.65
C LEU A 205 -13.13 -8.93 -14.80
N SER A 206 -11.96 -8.88 -15.44
CA SER A 206 -10.69 -8.51 -14.80
C SER A 206 -10.23 -7.13 -15.27
N CYS A 207 -9.42 -6.45 -14.44
CA CYS A 207 -8.88 -5.13 -14.70
C CYS A 207 -7.38 -5.08 -14.42
N LEU A 208 -6.59 -4.62 -15.39
CA LEU A 208 -5.19 -4.26 -15.22
C LEU A 208 -5.06 -2.73 -15.12
N LEU A 209 -4.52 -2.24 -14.00
CA LEU A 209 -4.11 -0.85 -13.82
C LEU A 209 -2.64 -0.68 -14.22
N TYR A 210 -2.30 0.45 -14.86
CA TYR A 210 -0.93 0.97 -14.91
C TYR A 210 -0.83 2.29 -14.13
N GLN A 211 0.01 2.30 -13.10
CA GLN A 211 0.30 3.45 -12.26
C GLN A 211 1.78 3.85 -12.41
N ARG A 212 2.08 5.10 -12.81
CA ARG A 212 3.46 5.56 -13.06
C ARG A 212 4.30 5.77 -11.81
N SER A 213 3.65 6.05 -10.69
CA SER A 213 4.25 6.61 -9.48
C SER A 213 3.46 6.08 -8.28
N CYS A 214 4.12 5.27 -7.45
CA CYS A 214 3.46 4.38 -6.51
C CYS A 214 4.13 4.47 -5.13
N ASP A 215 3.68 5.42 -4.32
CA ASP A 215 3.97 5.41 -2.88
C ASP A 215 3.34 4.16 -2.26
N MET A 216 4.19 3.26 -1.77
CA MET A 216 3.75 2.04 -1.10
C MET A 216 3.07 2.35 0.24
N GLY A 217 3.41 3.46 0.91
CA GLY A 217 2.99 3.72 2.28
C GLY A 217 1.51 4.08 2.44
N LEU A 218 0.99 4.98 1.61
CA LEU A 218 -0.38 5.51 1.66
C LEU A 218 -1.08 5.28 0.31
N GLY A 219 -0.40 5.56 -0.80
CA GLY A 219 -0.98 5.56 -2.14
C GLY A 219 -1.43 4.18 -2.63
N VAL A 220 -0.53 3.19 -2.66
CA VAL A 220 -0.82 1.85 -3.22
C VAL A 220 -1.98 1.13 -2.53
N PRO A 221 -2.07 1.06 -1.18
CA PRO A 221 -3.22 0.45 -0.49
C PRO A 221 -4.57 1.07 -0.87
N PHE A 222 -4.60 2.39 -1.09
CA PHE A 222 -5.79 3.13 -1.53
C PHE A 222 -6.13 2.82 -3.01
N ASN A 223 -5.12 2.80 -3.88
CA ASN A 223 -5.27 2.51 -5.32
C ASN A 223 -5.77 1.07 -5.57
N ILE A 224 -5.29 0.09 -4.79
CA ILE A 224 -5.76 -1.31 -4.86
C ILE A 224 -7.26 -1.37 -4.57
N ALA A 225 -7.71 -0.78 -3.46
CA ALA A 225 -9.12 -0.76 -3.10
C ALA A 225 -9.99 -0.01 -4.14
N SER A 226 -9.51 1.13 -4.66
CA SER A 226 -10.23 1.95 -5.65
C SER A 226 -10.46 1.19 -6.97
N TYR A 227 -9.42 0.61 -7.56
CA TYR A 227 -9.57 -0.11 -8.83
C TYR A 227 -10.21 -1.50 -8.69
N ALA A 228 -10.04 -2.18 -7.55
CA ALA A 228 -10.85 -3.36 -7.22
C ALA A 228 -12.35 -3.00 -7.16
N LEU A 229 -12.72 -1.89 -6.52
CA LEU A 229 -14.10 -1.43 -6.40
C LEU A 229 -14.67 -1.05 -7.77
N LEU A 230 -13.94 -0.27 -8.58
CA LEU A 230 -14.32 0.07 -9.96
C LEU A 230 -14.59 -1.18 -10.80
N THR A 231 -13.75 -2.20 -10.67
CA THR A 231 -13.92 -3.49 -11.38
C THR A 231 -15.21 -4.19 -10.94
N ARG A 232 -15.51 -4.22 -9.64
CA ARG A 232 -16.76 -4.80 -9.10
C ARG A 232 -18.00 -4.00 -9.56
N MET A 233 -17.93 -2.68 -9.59
CA MET A 233 -19.02 -1.81 -10.05
C MET A 233 -19.31 -2.00 -11.55
N ILE A 234 -18.27 -1.99 -12.39
CA ILE A 234 -18.40 -2.23 -13.84
C ILE A 234 -18.91 -3.66 -14.10
N ALA A 235 -18.42 -4.67 -13.37
CA ALA A 235 -18.92 -6.05 -13.47
C ALA A 235 -20.44 -6.12 -13.21
N GLN A 236 -20.94 -5.50 -12.14
CA GLN A 236 -22.38 -5.49 -11.84
C GLN A 236 -23.21 -4.81 -12.95
N VAL A 237 -22.85 -3.60 -13.40
CA VAL A 237 -23.64 -2.88 -14.43
C VAL A 237 -23.54 -3.52 -15.83
N THR A 238 -22.65 -4.51 -16.01
CA THR A 238 -22.47 -5.30 -17.24
C THR A 238 -23.01 -6.73 -17.13
N GLY A 239 -23.50 -7.16 -15.96
CA GLY A 239 -24.01 -8.51 -15.73
C GLY A 239 -22.92 -9.59 -15.66
N LEU A 240 -21.69 -9.20 -15.34
CA LEU A 240 -20.52 -10.08 -15.22
C LEU A 240 -20.18 -10.35 -13.75
N LEU A 241 -19.46 -11.46 -13.50
CA LEU A 241 -18.81 -11.66 -12.20
C LEU A 241 -17.52 -10.83 -12.11
N PRO A 242 -17.13 -10.31 -10.93
CA PRO A 242 -15.77 -9.82 -10.73
C PRO A 242 -14.75 -10.96 -10.89
N GLY A 243 -13.66 -10.71 -11.60
CA GLY A 243 -12.56 -11.64 -11.82
C GLY A 243 -11.36 -11.32 -10.95
N GLU A 244 -10.40 -10.60 -11.53
CA GLU A 244 -9.09 -10.31 -10.93
C GLU A 244 -8.72 -8.83 -11.11
N PHE A 245 -8.09 -8.23 -10.11
CA PHE A 245 -7.43 -6.93 -10.23
C PHE A 245 -5.91 -7.12 -10.30
N ILE A 246 -5.26 -6.51 -11.29
CA ILE A 246 -3.82 -6.58 -11.55
C ILE A 246 -3.22 -5.18 -11.47
N HIS A 247 -2.25 -4.97 -10.60
CA HIS A 247 -1.58 -3.68 -10.40
C HIS A 247 -0.21 -3.67 -11.06
N THR A 248 -0.06 -2.94 -12.16
CA THR A 248 1.24 -2.68 -12.80
C THR A 248 1.77 -1.33 -12.33
N MET A 249 3.03 -1.28 -11.93
CA MET A 249 3.64 -0.10 -11.31
C MET A 249 4.90 0.33 -12.09
N GLY A 250 5.08 1.64 -12.22
CA GLY A 250 6.26 2.28 -12.83
C GLY A 250 7.37 2.48 -11.80
N ASP A 251 7.51 3.71 -11.31
CA ASP A 251 8.31 4.00 -10.13
C ASP A 251 7.51 3.60 -8.87
N ALA A 252 8.00 2.61 -8.12
CA ALA A 252 7.41 2.16 -6.86
C ALA A 252 8.37 2.43 -5.71
N HIS A 253 7.89 3.15 -4.70
CA HIS A 253 8.76 3.78 -3.71
C HIS A 253 8.18 3.84 -2.30
N VAL A 254 9.09 4.02 -1.34
CA VAL A 254 8.83 4.29 0.07
C VAL A 254 9.51 5.62 0.39
N TYR A 255 8.77 6.60 0.91
CA TYR A 255 9.37 7.82 1.48
C TYR A 255 10.21 7.48 2.71
N VAL A 256 11.32 8.19 2.91
CA VAL A 256 12.28 7.87 3.97
C VAL A 256 11.68 7.99 5.38
N ASP A 257 10.74 8.91 5.59
CA ASP A 257 9.97 9.07 6.83
C ASP A 257 8.92 7.97 7.06
N HIS A 258 8.43 7.32 6.00
CA HIS A 258 7.52 6.18 6.09
C HIS A 258 8.21 4.87 6.54
N ILE A 259 9.55 4.78 6.51
CA ILE A 259 10.29 3.53 6.76
C ILE A 259 9.99 2.92 8.13
N ASP A 260 10.04 3.70 9.21
CA ASP A 260 9.81 3.17 10.58
C ASP A 260 8.36 2.71 10.81
N ALA A 261 7.39 3.34 10.16
CA ALA A 261 5.99 2.93 10.20
C ALA A 261 5.75 1.66 9.36
N LEU A 262 6.43 1.53 8.23
CA LEU A 262 6.33 0.35 7.36
C LEU A 262 7.06 -0.86 7.94
N ASN A 263 8.19 -0.68 8.63
CA ASN A 263 8.82 -1.75 9.40
C ASN A 263 7.87 -2.33 10.46
N GLN A 264 7.11 -1.49 11.17
CA GLN A 264 6.06 -1.93 12.10
C GLN A 264 4.87 -2.60 11.39
N GLN A 265 4.57 -2.25 10.13
CA GLN A 265 3.57 -2.97 9.32
C GLN A 265 4.09 -4.36 8.88
N LEU A 266 5.38 -4.47 8.54
CA LEU A 266 6.03 -5.71 8.11
C LEU A 266 6.17 -6.76 9.22
N GLU A 267 6.05 -6.38 10.49
CA GLU A 267 5.96 -7.30 11.64
C GLU A 267 4.57 -7.95 11.79
N ARG A 268 3.55 -7.50 11.04
CA ARG A 268 2.15 -7.95 11.18
C ARG A 268 1.82 -9.05 10.18
N THR A 269 1.29 -10.18 10.65
CA THR A 269 0.75 -11.23 9.77
C THR A 269 -0.53 -10.75 9.08
N PRO A 270 -0.63 -10.86 7.74
CA PRO A 270 -1.89 -10.65 7.02
C PRO A 270 -3.02 -11.55 7.52
N ARG A 271 -4.23 -10.96 7.62
CA ARG A 271 -5.49 -11.69 7.88
C ARG A 271 -6.20 -11.97 6.55
N PRO A 272 -7.19 -12.87 6.51
CA PRO A 272 -8.09 -12.98 5.37
C PRO A 272 -8.72 -11.63 5.03
N PHE A 273 -8.79 -11.31 3.73
CA PHE A 273 -9.44 -10.08 3.25
C PHE A 273 -10.94 -10.03 3.62
N PRO A 274 -11.51 -8.83 3.81
CA PRO A 274 -12.96 -8.68 3.96
C PRO A 274 -13.69 -9.06 2.67
N THR A 275 -15.00 -9.28 2.79
CA THR A 275 -15.89 -9.39 1.64
C THR A 275 -16.64 -8.09 1.38
N LEU A 276 -16.90 -7.75 0.11
CA LEU A 276 -17.68 -6.58 -0.30
C LEU A 276 -18.86 -7.02 -1.18
N ARG A 277 -20.08 -6.78 -0.69
CA ARG A 277 -21.33 -6.98 -1.44
C ARG A 277 -22.04 -5.63 -1.57
N PHE A 278 -22.64 -5.36 -2.73
CA PHE A 278 -23.44 -4.15 -2.89
C PHE A 278 -24.80 -4.30 -2.17
N ALA A 279 -25.26 -3.26 -1.48
CA ALA A 279 -26.51 -3.27 -0.70
C ALA A 279 -27.78 -3.38 -1.57
N ARG A 280 -27.65 -3.13 -2.88
CA ARG A 280 -28.65 -3.39 -3.91
C ARG A 280 -27.99 -3.64 -5.26
N GLU A 281 -28.74 -4.23 -6.18
CA GLU A 281 -28.37 -4.25 -7.58
C GLU A 281 -28.47 -2.84 -8.19
N VAL A 282 -27.46 -2.46 -8.98
CA VAL A 282 -27.35 -1.20 -9.70
C VAL A 282 -26.97 -1.51 -11.14
N HIS A 283 -27.76 -1.06 -12.11
CA HIS A 283 -27.61 -1.43 -13.54
C HIS A 283 -26.93 -0.34 -14.39
N ASP A 284 -26.53 0.77 -13.78
CA ASP A 284 -25.98 1.96 -14.44
C ASP A 284 -24.90 2.58 -13.52
N ILE A 285 -23.75 2.94 -14.08
CA ILE A 285 -22.57 3.38 -13.32
C ILE A 285 -22.81 4.73 -12.62
N ASP A 286 -23.63 5.59 -13.22
CA ASP A 286 -23.96 6.92 -12.71
C ASP A 286 -25.00 6.89 -11.57
N ASN A 287 -25.54 5.70 -11.24
CA ASN A 287 -26.58 5.49 -10.22
C ASN A 287 -26.08 4.80 -8.94
N PHE A 288 -24.76 4.67 -8.73
CA PHE A 288 -24.20 4.25 -7.44
C PHE A 288 -24.10 5.42 -6.44
N VAL A 289 -24.33 5.11 -5.16
CA VAL A 289 -24.09 6.02 -4.02
C VAL A 289 -23.27 5.31 -2.93
N TYR A 290 -22.73 6.07 -1.97
CA TYR A 290 -21.90 5.54 -0.87
C TYR A 290 -22.59 4.39 -0.11
N GLU A 291 -23.89 4.55 0.15
CA GLU A 291 -24.72 3.60 0.89
C GLU A 291 -24.94 2.28 0.15
N ASP A 292 -24.69 2.22 -1.16
CA ASP A 292 -24.71 0.95 -1.90
C ASP A 292 -23.47 0.09 -1.62
N ILE A 293 -22.41 0.67 -1.04
CA ILE A 293 -21.06 0.10 -0.99
C ILE A 293 -20.60 -0.14 0.45
N CYS A 294 -20.95 0.74 1.40
CA CYS A 294 -20.54 0.57 2.81
C CYS A 294 -21.30 -0.56 3.55
N GLY A 295 -22.58 -0.79 3.21
CA GLY A 295 -23.51 -1.54 4.06
C GLY A 295 -23.32 -3.06 4.19
N VAL A 296 -22.28 -3.65 3.59
CA VAL A 296 -22.03 -5.12 3.64
C VAL A 296 -20.54 -5.50 3.62
N MET A 297 -19.67 -4.73 4.29
CA MET A 297 -18.26 -5.12 4.48
C MET A 297 -18.07 -6.09 5.65
N ASN A 298 -18.35 -7.36 5.42
CA ASN A 298 -18.15 -8.41 6.42
C ASN A 298 -16.70 -8.90 6.43
N ALA A 299 -16.00 -8.67 7.54
CA ALA A 299 -14.88 -9.51 7.95
C ALA A 299 -15.38 -10.94 8.28
N SER A 300 -14.59 -11.95 7.96
CA SER A 300 -15.04 -13.35 7.92
C SER A 300 -15.38 -13.94 9.30
N LYS A 301 -16.68 -13.99 9.65
CA LYS A 301 -17.23 -14.70 10.82
C LYS A 301 -17.86 -16.08 10.48
N GLU A 302 -17.51 -16.68 9.33
CA GLU A 302 -18.13 -17.92 8.82
C GLU A 302 -17.39 -19.24 9.14
N SER A 303 -16.36 -19.20 9.98
CA SER A 303 -15.68 -20.40 10.51
C SER A 303 -16.48 -21.10 11.62
N ASP A 304 -17.05 -20.33 12.54
CA ASP A 304 -17.40 -20.83 13.89
C ASP A 304 -18.80 -21.45 13.95
N ALA A 305 -19.69 -21.10 13.01
CA ALA A 305 -21.08 -21.55 12.96
C ALA A 305 -21.29 -23.02 12.50
N ARG A 306 -20.25 -23.87 12.52
CA ARG A 306 -20.32 -25.28 12.09
C ARG A 306 -19.85 -26.32 13.12
N HIS A 307 -19.56 -25.92 14.35
CA HIS A 307 -19.18 -26.84 15.43
C HIS A 307 -19.98 -26.58 16.71
N GLY A 308 -21.30 -26.84 16.67
CA GLY A 308 -22.14 -26.58 17.84
C GLY A 308 -23.63 -26.91 17.72
N GLU A 309 -23.99 -28.15 17.36
CA GLU A 309 -25.16 -28.87 17.92
C GLU A 309 -25.24 -30.31 17.39
N VAL A 310 -24.96 -31.29 18.26
CA VAL A 310 -25.29 -32.71 18.11
C VAL A 310 -25.69 -33.22 19.51
N ASP A 311 -26.75 -34.02 19.58
CA ASP A 311 -27.46 -34.47 20.80
C ASP A 311 -28.13 -33.33 21.60
N SER A 312 -29.42 -33.40 21.97
CA SER A 312 -30.21 -34.61 22.31
C SER A 312 -31.74 -34.40 22.33
N LEU A 313 -32.49 -35.50 22.57
CA LEU A 313 -33.88 -35.58 23.10
C LEU A 313 -35.12 -35.44 22.16
N ASP A 314 -35.33 -36.47 21.33
CA ASP A 314 -36.41 -37.49 21.50
C ASP A 314 -37.93 -37.14 21.47
N LYS A 315 -38.67 -37.70 20.48
CA LYS A 315 -40.12 -38.14 20.45
C LYS A 315 -41.22 -37.06 20.68
N LYS A 316 -42.39 -37.05 19.99
CA LYS A 316 -43.13 -37.96 19.07
C LYS A 316 -44.12 -37.15 18.15
N PRO A 317 -44.94 -37.74 17.25
CA PRO A 317 -45.29 -37.10 15.96
C PRO A 317 -46.74 -36.58 15.77
N ARG A 318 -46.94 -35.73 14.75
CA ARG A 318 -48.13 -35.49 13.87
C ARG A 318 -47.83 -34.25 12.96
N GLN A 319 -48.41 -33.99 11.78
CA GLN A 319 -49.16 -34.77 10.77
C GLN A 319 -49.40 -33.88 9.52
N GLN A 320 -49.14 -34.35 8.28
CA GLN A 320 -49.53 -33.71 6.98
C GLN A 320 -49.01 -32.24 6.77
N GLU A 321 -48.89 -31.62 5.60
CA GLU A 321 -48.94 -31.89 4.15
C GLU A 321 -48.03 -30.79 3.50
N ASN A 322 -47.64 -30.73 2.22
CA ASN A 322 -48.13 -31.30 0.97
C ASN A 322 -46.92 -31.41 -0.01
N THR A 323 -46.76 -32.51 -0.75
CA THR A 323 -45.70 -32.61 -1.79
C THR A 323 -46.31 -32.59 -3.20
N GLY A 324 -46.01 -31.53 -3.96
CA GLY A 324 -46.47 -31.36 -5.34
C GLY A 324 -45.87 -32.38 -6.30
N LYS A 325 -46.51 -33.54 -6.43
CA LYS A 325 -46.14 -34.57 -7.41
C LYS A 325 -46.45 -34.11 -8.83
N MET A 326 -45.49 -34.27 -9.73
CA MET A 326 -45.76 -34.31 -11.17
C MET A 326 -46.60 -35.54 -11.50
N SER A 327 -47.66 -35.36 -12.30
CA SER A 327 -48.49 -36.45 -12.82
C SER A 327 -48.38 -36.53 -14.35
N VAL A 328 -47.85 -37.64 -14.85
CA VAL A 328 -47.97 -38.02 -16.27
C VAL A 328 -49.28 -38.79 -16.45
N HIS A 329 -49.99 -38.58 -17.55
CA HIS A 329 -51.04 -39.48 -18.02
C HIS A 329 -50.54 -40.25 -19.25
N ILE A 330 -50.97 -41.50 -19.35
CA ILE A 330 -50.72 -42.40 -20.48
C ILE A 330 -52.09 -42.97 -20.84
N ASP A 331 -52.54 -42.74 -22.07
CA ASP A 331 -53.82 -43.26 -22.54
C ASP A 331 -53.73 -44.75 -22.87
N LYS A 332 -54.88 -45.41 -22.98
CA LYS A 332 -54.98 -46.89 -23.02
C LYS A 332 -54.44 -47.55 -24.30
N ASP A 333 -53.95 -46.76 -25.25
CA ASP A 333 -53.20 -47.23 -26.44
C ASP A 333 -51.67 -47.08 -26.33
N GLY A 334 -51.17 -46.47 -25.25
CA GLY A 334 -49.74 -46.28 -24.99
C GLY A 334 -49.14 -44.98 -25.54
N THR A 335 -49.94 -44.08 -26.11
CA THR A 335 -49.44 -42.81 -26.64
C THR A 335 -49.18 -41.78 -25.53
N VAL A 336 -48.11 -40.98 -25.67
CA VAL A 336 -47.77 -39.86 -24.78
C VAL A 336 -47.65 -38.58 -25.59
N THR A 337 -48.43 -37.54 -25.25
CA THR A 337 -48.38 -36.23 -25.89
C THR A 337 -48.01 -35.13 -24.90
N ARG A 338 -47.33 -34.08 -25.40
CA ARG A 338 -46.86 -32.94 -24.61
C ARG A 338 -47.56 -31.68 -25.10
N VAL A 339 -48.36 -31.06 -24.22
CA VAL A 339 -48.96 -29.75 -24.49
C VAL A 339 -47.94 -28.65 -24.21
N LEU A 340 -47.85 -27.67 -25.11
CA LEU A 340 -47.16 -26.40 -24.92
C LEU A 340 -48.19 -25.26 -25.05
N PRO A 341 -48.03 -24.13 -24.32
CA PRO A 341 -48.81 -22.93 -24.57
C PRO A 341 -48.59 -22.39 -26.00
N LYS A 342 -49.57 -21.64 -26.52
CA LYS A 342 -49.49 -21.02 -27.84
C LYS A 342 -48.74 -19.68 -27.79
N ASP A 343 -47.95 -19.43 -28.83
CA ASP A 343 -47.72 -18.07 -29.33
C ASP A 343 -48.84 -17.70 -30.32
N ASP A 344 -49.27 -16.44 -30.32
CA ASP A 344 -50.29 -15.92 -31.24
C ASP A 344 -49.70 -14.87 -32.21
N SER A 345 -50.36 -14.73 -33.36
CA SER A 345 -50.11 -13.74 -34.44
C SER A 345 -48.78 -13.86 -35.21
N ALA A 346 -48.87 -14.53 -36.36
CA ALA A 346 -48.00 -14.27 -37.52
C ALA A 346 -48.88 -14.07 -38.76
N GLU A 347 -48.93 -12.83 -39.26
CA GLU A 347 -49.37 -12.52 -40.63
C GLU A 347 -48.18 -11.96 -41.39
N GLY A 348 -47.95 -12.42 -42.62
CA GLY A 348 -46.90 -11.90 -43.49
C GLY A 348 -47.38 -11.86 -44.92
N TYR A 349 -46.62 -11.25 -45.83
CA TYR A 349 -46.81 -11.45 -47.26
C TYR A 349 -45.55 -11.18 -48.11
N ALA A 350 -45.28 -12.13 -49.01
CA ALA A 350 -44.66 -12.01 -50.35
C ALA A 350 -43.27 -11.34 -50.55
N LEU A 351 -42.51 -11.96 -51.45
CA LEU A 351 -41.28 -11.43 -52.06
C LEU A 351 -41.57 -10.86 -53.47
N GLY A 352 -40.87 -9.80 -53.88
CA GLY A 352 -40.90 -9.27 -55.25
C GLY A 352 -39.74 -8.28 -55.52
N PRO A 353 -39.18 -8.14 -56.76
CA PRO A 353 -37.78 -7.74 -56.90
C PRO A 353 -37.47 -6.50 -57.80
N ASN A 354 -36.20 -6.06 -57.71
CA ASN A 354 -35.41 -5.23 -58.65
C ASN A 354 -35.71 -3.71 -58.80
N GLY A 355 -34.63 -2.90 -58.86
CA GLY A 355 -34.64 -1.53 -59.40
C GLY A 355 -33.70 -0.53 -58.69
N PRO A 356 -32.78 0.19 -59.40
CA PRO A 356 -31.80 1.09 -58.76
C PRO A 356 -32.14 2.59 -58.76
N ASN A 357 -31.43 3.32 -57.89
CA ASN A 357 -31.39 4.78 -57.69
C ASN A 357 -30.90 5.57 -58.93
N PRO A 358 -31.35 6.82 -59.19
CA PRO A 358 -30.38 7.94 -59.12
C PRO A 358 -30.91 9.35 -58.73
N SER A 359 -30.20 10.03 -57.81
CA SER A 359 -29.79 11.46 -57.80
C SER A 359 -30.78 12.65 -57.98
N GLY A 360 -30.62 13.69 -57.15
CA GLY A 360 -31.24 15.03 -57.30
C GLY A 360 -30.49 16.11 -56.48
N LYS A 361 -30.53 17.41 -56.87
CA LYS A 361 -29.67 18.48 -56.30
C LYS A 361 -30.41 19.80 -55.95
N LYS A 362 -30.33 20.25 -54.68
CA LYS A 362 -30.35 21.67 -54.21
C LYS A 362 -31.61 22.52 -54.58
N PRO A 363 -31.75 23.83 -54.21
CA PRO A 363 -30.94 24.71 -53.34
C PRO A 363 -31.71 25.43 -52.18
N ARG A 364 -30.95 26.27 -51.45
CA ARG A 364 -31.33 27.20 -50.35
C ARG A 364 -32.49 28.18 -50.64
N SER A 365 -33.06 28.73 -49.56
CA SER A 365 -33.31 30.18 -49.42
C SER A 365 -33.11 30.67 -47.95
N LYS A 366 -33.03 31.99 -47.75
CA LYS A 366 -33.05 32.74 -46.46
C LYS A 366 -34.00 33.94 -46.65
N PRO A 367 -34.61 34.48 -45.58
CA PRO A 367 -34.16 35.80 -45.07
C PRO A 367 -34.16 35.80 -43.50
N LYS A 368 -33.60 36.71 -42.69
CA LYS A 368 -33.66 38.19 -42.57
C LYS A 368 -35.11 38.74 -42.47
N GLY A 369 -35.54 39.52 -41.47
CA GLY A 369 -34.96 39.87 -40.17
C GLY A 369 -35.06 41.37 -39.84
N THR A 370 -36.03 41.76 -39.01
CA THR A 370 -36.25 43.07 -38.32
C THR A 370 -37.49 42.94 -37.40
N ALA A 371 -37.81 43.83 -36.44
CA ALA A 371 -37.06 44.50 -35.36
C ALA A 371 -37.94 45.61 -34.72
N THR A 372 -38.35 45.45 -33.46
CA THR A 372 -38.96 46.47 -32.55
C THR A 372 -38.69 45.97 -31.11
N GLU A 373 -38.04 46.71 -30.20
CA GLU A 373 -38.63 47.75 -29.32
C GLU A 373 -39.74 47.21 -28.37
N SER A 374 -39.72 47.43 -27.04
CA SER A 374 -38.81 48.23 -26.20
C SER A 374 -38.80 47.80 -24.70
N LYS A 375 -38.08 48.59 -23.87
CA LYS A 375 -38.02 48.80 -22.38
C LYS A 375 -39.16 48.21 -21.49
N ASP A 376 -39.01 48.05 -20.16
CA ASP A 376 -38.09 48.70 -19.19
C ASP A 376 -37.76 47.81 -17.95
N LYS A 377 -37.04 48.34 -16.95
CA LYS A 377 -36.53 47.62 -15.76
C LYS A 377 -37.60 47.24 -14.71
N SER A 378 -37.33 46.15 -13.98
CA SER A 378 -37.25 46.19 -12.50
C SER A 378 -36.53 44.95 -11.94
N ALA A 379 -35.33 45.13 -11.37
CA ALA A 379 -34.59 44.06 -10.69
C ALA A 379 -34.57 44.34 -9.17
N THR A 380 -35.43 43.65 -8.41
CA THR A 380 -35.41 43.71 -6.93
C THR A 380 -35.97 42.47 -6.19
N GLU A 381 -36.55 41.46 -6.88
CA GLU A 381 -37.14 40.29 -6.22
C GLU A 381 -36.39 38.96 -6.44
N GLU A 382 -35.62 38.81 -7.54
CA GLU A 382 -34.90 37.56 -7.85
C GLU A 382 -33.80 37.21 -6.81
N ALA A 383 -33.27 38.21 -6.10
CA ALA A 383 -32.24 38.05 -5.07
C ALA A 383 -32.65 37.18 -3.87
N ARG A 384 -33.94 36.80 -3.75
CA ARG A 384 -34.46 35.93 -2.67
C ARG A 384 -34.90 34.54 -3.14
N ALA A 385 -34.74 34.22 -4.42
CA ALA A 385 -35.12 32.93 -5.01
C ALA A 385 -33.93 31.97 -5.22
N VAL A 386 -32.69 32.44 -5.01
CA VAL A 386 -31.46 31.67 -5.29
C VAL A 386 -31.20 30.58 -4.23
N GLU A 387 -31.48 30.89 -2.96
CA GLU A 387 -31.09 30.10 -1.78
C GLU A 387 -31.71 28.70 -1.69
N GLU A 388 -32.87 28.46 -2.31
CA GLU A 388 -33.62 27.20 -2.22
C GLU A 388 -33.42 26.26 -3.44
N SER A 389 -32.57 26.64 -4.39
CA SER A 389 -32.39 25.90 -5.66
C SER A 389 -31.25 24.87 -5.68
N HIS A 390 -30.33 24.92 -4.70
CA HIS A 390 -29.09 24.11 -4.65
C HIS A 390 -29.28 22.64 -4.23
N ARG A 391 -30.35 21.98 -4.68
CA ARG A 391 -30.44 20.51 -4.65
C ARG A 391 -30.00 19.96 -5.99
N ALA A 392 -28.73 19.56 -6.08
CA ALA A 392 -28.12 19.00 -7.28
C ALA A 392 -29.01 17.91 -7.90
N LYS A 393 -29.52 18.18 -9.12
CA LYS A 393 -30.38 17.25 -9.83
C LYS A 393 -29.53 16.06 -10.27
N PRO A 394 -29.97 14.81 -10.07
CA PRO A 394 -29.20 13.65 -10.51
C PRO A 394 -28.99 13.73 -12.03
N TYR A 395 -27.83 13.23 -12.48
CA TYR A 395 -27.45 13.22 -13.88
C TYR A 395 -28.51 12.49 -14.73
N VAL A 396 -29.00 13.15 -15.78
CA VAL A 396 -29.92 12.57 -16.76
C VAL A 396 -29.36 12.82 -18.15
N ASN A 397 -28.79 11.78 -18.76
CA ASN A 397 -28.35 11.84 -20.15
C ASN A 397 -29.55 12.13 -21.08
N LYS A 398 -29.49 13.27 -21.78
CA LYS A 398 -30.56 13.80 -22.64
C LYS A 398 -30.61 13.17 -24.04
N GLU A 399 -29.61 12.39 -24.44
CA GLU A 399 -29.57 11.72 -25.75
C GLU A 399 -30.57 10.55 -25.87
N ARG A 400 -31.10 10.08 -24.73
CA ARG A 400 -32.06 8.97 -24.63
C ARG A 400 -33.46 9.27 -25.22
N VAL A 401 -33.65 10.40 -25.91
CA VAL A 401 -34.93 10.85 -26.48
C VAL A 401 -35.25 10.18 -27.83
N LEU A 402 -34.30 9.48 -28.46
CA LEU A 402 -34.47 8.89 -29.80
C LEU A 402 -34.68 7.36 -29.85
N SER A 403 -35.03 6.71 -28.74
CA SER A 403 -35.67 5.38 -28.77
C SER A 403 -37.16 5.47 -28.41
N GLY A 404 -38.01 5.18 -29.40
CA GLY A 404 -39.46 5.43 -29.37
C GLY A 404 -40.26 4.47 -28.49
N GLY A 405 -39.98 4.41 -27.19
CA GLY A 405 -40.85 3.75 -26.22
C GLY A 405 -42.18 4.51 -26.06
N SER A 406 -43.30 3.79 -26.13
CA SER A 406 -44.63 4.40 -25.96
C SER A 406 -44.78 5.05 -24.58
N LYS A 407 -45.25 6.30 -24.55
CA LYS A 407 -45.55 7.01 -23.29
C LYS A 407 -46.84 6.47 -22.68
N ALA A 408 -46.73 5.39 -21.92
CA ALA A 408 -47.83 4.92 -21.08
C ALA A 408 -48.28 6.02 -20.11
N THR A 409 -49.53 6.47 -20.25
CA THR A 409 -50.16 7.43 -19.35
C THR A 409 -50.54 6.74 -18.04
N VAL A 410 -49.65 6.81 -17.05
CA VAL A 410 -49.87 6.29 -15.70
C VAL A 410 -51.07 7.00 -15.06
N THR A 411 -52.00 6.25 -14.50
CA THR A 411 -53.20 6.77 -13.83
C THR A 411 -52.86 7.45 -12.50
N ALA A 412 -53.78 8.28 -11.99
CA ALA A 412 -53.62 8.96 -10.70
C ALA A 412 -53.46 7.96 -9.54
N ASP A 413 -54.15 6.83 -9.59
CA ASP A 413 -54.09 5.79 -8.55
C ASP A 413 -52.77 5.02 -8.61
N GLU A 414 -52.27 4.68 -9.81
CA GLU A 414 -50.93 4.08 -9.97
C GLU A 414 -49.82 5.03 -9.53
N LEU A 415 -49.95 6.33 -9.81
CA LEU A 415 -49.00 7.35 -9.36
C LEU A 415 -49.01 7.46 -7.83
N THR A 416 -50.20 7.50 -7.22
CA THR A 416 -50.36 7.54 -5.75
C THR A 416 -49.76 6.29 -5.11
N ALA A 417 -50.09 5.10 -5.60
CA ALA A 417 -49.51 3.84 -5.13
C ALA A 417 -47.98 3.76 -5.35
N ARG A 418 -47.45 4.42 -6.38
CA ARG A 418 -46.00 4.54 -6.62
C ARG A 418 -45.33 5.50 -5.63
N MET A 419 -45.95 6.62 -5.30
CA MET A 419 -45.45 7.55 -4.28
C MET A 419 -45.47 6.93 -2.88
N GLU A 420 -46.50 6.13 -2.56
CA GLU A 420 -46.60 5.43 -1.28
C GLU A 420 -45.52 4.34 -1.13
N ARG A 421 -45.26 3.57 -2.20
CA ARG A 421 -44.11 2.64 -2.25
C ARG A 421 -42.76 3.35 -2.07
N ILE A 422 -42.60 4.56 -2.60
CA ILE A 422 -41.38 5.37 -2.42
C ILE A 422 -41.26 5.85 -0.97
N ARG A 423 -42.34 6.31 -0.33
CA ARG A 423 -42.34 6.70 1.10
C ARG A 423 -41.92 5.55 2.00
N LEU A 424 -42.54 4.38 1.84
CA LEU A 424 -42.24 3.19 2.64
C LEU A 424 -40.77 2.75 2.46
N ARG A 425 -40.27 2.75 1.21
CA ARG A 425 -38.87 2.42 0.92
C ARG A 425 -37.89 3.45 1.50
N ASN A 426 -38.22 4.74 1.49
CA ASN A 426 -37.37 5.77 2.09
C ASN A 426 -37.31 5.62 3.62
N ALA A 427 -38.42 5.28 4.28
CA ALA A 427 -38.44 4.99 5.72
C ALA A 427 -37.65 3.70 6.08
N GLU A 428 -37.63 2.70 5.19
CA GLU A 428 -36.79 1.51 5.34
C GLU A 428 -35.30 1.82 5.16
N ILE A 429 -34.94 2.68 4.19
CA ILE A 429 -33.57 3.18 4.00
C ILE A 429 -33.10 3.97 5.23
N GLU A 430 -33.96 4.81 5.79
CA GLU A 430 -33.64 5.61 6.99
C GLU A 430 -33.33 4.73 8.22
N LYS A 431 -34.13 3.68 8.45
CA LYS A 431 -33.81 2.66 9.48
C LYS A 431 -32.47 1.95 9.23
N LYS A 432 -32.09 1.73 7.97
CA LYS A 432 -30.80 1.10 7.63
C LYS A 432 -29.62 2.06 7.81
N ARG A 433 -29.79 3.36 7.54
CA ARG A 433 -28.79 4.40 7.90
C ARG A 433 -28.51 4.37 9.41
N GLN A 434 -29.56 4.41 10.22
CA GLN A 434 -29.44 4.45 11.69
C GLN A 434 -28.81 3.17 12.28
N LEU A 435 -29.00 2.01 11.63
CA LEU A 435 -28.29 0.77 11.97
C LEU A 435 -26.81 0.83 11.59
N VAL A 436 -26.47 1.27 10.38
CA VAL A 436 -25.07 1.42 9.94
C VAL A 436 -24.33 2.44 10.80
N GLU A 437 -24.95 3.58 11.13
CA GLU A 437 -24.37 4.60 12.00
C GLU A 437 -24.14 4.09 13.44
N ALA A 438 -25.02 3.21 13.95
CA ALA A 438 -24.84 2.57 15.25
C ALA A 438 -23.71 1.52 15.23
N ASP A 439 -23.63 0.68 14.19
CA ASP A 439 -22.57 -0.33 14.03
C ASP A 439 -21.20 0.33 13.75
N GLU A 440 -21.12 1.36 12.91
CA GLU A 440 -19.91 2.17 12.70
C GLU A 440 -19.44 2.80 14.02
N LYS A 441 -20.37 3.35 14.82
CA LYS A 441 -20.03 3.94 16.12
C LYS A 441 -19.54 2.92 17.14
N ALA A 442 -20.18 1.75 17.22
CA ALA A 442 -19.75 0.66 18.08
C ALA A 442 -18.35 0.14 17.68
N TYR A 443 -18.10 -0.02 16.38
CA TYR A 443 -16.79 -0.41 15.84
C TYR A 443 -15.70 0.62 16.20
N MET A 444 -15.97 1.92 16.02
CA MET A 444 -15.02 2.99 16.37
C MET A 444 -14.74 3.10 17.88
N GLU A 445 -15.66 2.60 18.74
CA GLU A 445 -15.47 2.56 20.19
C GLU A 445 -14.67 1.31 20.62
N GLU A 446 -14.91 0.16 20.01
CA GLU A 446 -14.10 -1.06 20.15
C GLU A 446 -12.65 -0.84 19.65
N GLU A 447 -12.47 -0.15 18.52
CA GLU A 447 -11.16 0.22 17.98
C GLU A 447 -10.40 1.15 18.91
N LYS A 448 -11.06 2.15 19.51
CA LYS A 448 -10.47 3.05 20.51
C LYS A 448 -10.11 2.33 21.81
N GLU A 449 -10.83 1.29 22.21
CA GLU A 449 -10.44 0.44 23.34
C GLU A 449 -9.21 -0.43 22.99
N ALA A 450 -9.17 -0.99 21.78
CA ALA A 450 -8.01 -1.75 21.30
C ALA A 450 -6.73 -0.89 21.21
N GLU A 451 -6.81 0.34 20.69
CA GLU A 451 -5.68 1.27 20.65
C GLU A 451 -5.17 1.63 22.06
N ARG A 452 -6.07 1.89 23.02
CA ARG A 452 -5.70 2.12 24.43
C ARG A 452 -4.97 0.90 25.02
N LEU A 453 -5.43 -0.30 24.70
CA LEU A 453 -4.81 -1.55 25.16
C LEU A 453 -3.43 -1.77 24.52
N GLU A 454 -3.24 -1.41 23.24
CA GLU A 454 -1.93 -1.48 22.58
C GLU A 454 -0.97 -0.42 23.13
N ALA A 455 -1.43 0.82 23.37
CA ALA A 455 -0.64 1.87 24.01
C ALA A 455 -0.14 1.46 25.41
N GLN A 456 -0.99 0.85 26.23
CA GLN A 456 -0.57 0.27 27.51
C GLN A 456 0.49 -0.83 27.35
N ARG A 457 0.37 -1.70 26.35
CA ARG A 457 1.39 -2.72 26.05
C ARG A 457 2.72 -2.09 25.61
N ARG A 458 2.68 -1.04 24.79
CA ARG A 458 3.87 -0.29 24.33
C ARG A 458 4.63 0.35 25.51
N GLU A 459 3.94 1.04 26.42
CA GLU A 459 4.58 1.57 27.64
C GLU A 459 5.11 0.46 28.57
N THR A 460 4.38 -0.65 28.71
CA THR A 460 4.84 -1.79 29.53
C THR A 460 6.13 -2.41 28.97
N GLU A 461 6.22 -2.59 27.64
CA GLU A 461 7.42 -3.09 26.98
C GLU A 461 8.59 -2.08 27.02
N LYS A 462 8.31 -0.78 26.87
CA LYS A 462 9.27 0.32 27.02
C LYS A 462 9.86 0.36 28.44
N ALA A 463 9.03 0.21 29.47
CA ALA A 463 9.47 0.07 30.85
C ALA A 463 10.31 -1.20 31.07
N ARG A 464 9.92 -2.33 30.47
CA ARG A 464 10.68 -3.59 30.53
C ARG A 464 12.08 -3.46 29.90
N ARG A 465 12.18 -2.82 28.73
CA ARG A 465 13.46 -2.53 28.04
C ARG A 465 14.34 -1.58 28.85
N ALA A 466 13.77 -0.54 29.45
CA ALA A 466 14.50 0.38 30.33
C ALA A 466 15.06 -0.34 31.57
N ALA A 467 14.28 -1.25 32.18
CA ALA A 467 14.73 -2.06 33.30
C ALA A 467 15.89 -3.01 32.92
N GLU A 468 15.80 -3.71 31.79
CA GLU A 468 16.90 -4.51 31.25
C GLU A 468 18.17 -3.68 31.01
N GLN A 469 18.03 -2.49 30.41
CA GLN A 469 19.16 -1.62 30.11
C GLN A 469 19.84 -1.13 31.39
N ALA A 470 19.05 -0.75 32.41
CA ALA A 470 19.57 -0.38 33.73
C ALA A 470 20.28 -1.55 34.42
N GLU A 471 19.80 -2.79 34.27
CA GLU A 471 20.50 -3.96 34.81
C GLU A 471 21.82 -4.25 34.10
N ARG A 472 21.83 -4.18 32.75
CA ARG A 472 23.08 -4.31 31.95
C ARG A 472 24.10 -3.26 32.35
N GLN A 473 23.69 -2.00 32.57
CA GLN A 473 24.56 -0.93 33.08
C GLN A 473 25.10 -1.23 34.50
N ARG A 474 24.27 -1.76 35.41
CA ARG A 474 24.70 -2.19 36.76
C ARG A 474 25.74 -3.31 36.70
N ARG A 475 25.54 -4.33 35.86
CA ARG A 475 26.52 -5.41 35.63
C ARG A 475 27.84 -4.85 35.12
N GLN A 476 27.82 -4.04 34.06
CA GLN A 476 29.03 -3.38 33.52
C GLN A 476 29.72 -2.44 34.53
N ALA A 477 28.98 -1.82 35.47
CA ALA A 477 29.57 -1.02 36.54
C ALA A 477 30.26 -1.89 37.60
N MET A 478 29.70 -3.06 37.93
CA MET A 478 30.33 -4.06 38.80
C MET A 478 31.61 -4.63 38.16
N ASP A 479 31.57 -5.03 36.88
CA ASP A 479 32.72 -5.53 36.14
C ASP A 479 33.87 -4.52 36.09
N ARG A 480 33.57 -3.24 35.84
CA ARG A 480 34.56 -2.16 35.85
C ARG A 480 35.21 -1.99 37.22
N LYS A 481 34.44 -2.05 38.32
CA LYS A 481 34.98 -2.01 39.69
C LYS A 481 35.88 -3.23 39.99
N MET A 482 35.46 -4.43 39.59
CA MET A 482 36.26 -5.65 39.75
C MET A 482 37.58 -5.58 38.96
N GLN A 483 37.54 -5.14 37.70
CA GLN A 483 38.73 -4.94 36.87
C GLN A 483 39.67 -3.85 37.43
N GLN A 484 39.12 -2.80 38.05
CA GLN A 484 39.91 -1.77 38.71
C GLN A 484 40.61 -2.32 39.97
N ALA A 485 39.91 -3.06 40.83
CA ALA A 485 40.50 -3.68 42.01
C ALA A 485 41.63 -4.66 41.64
N LEU A 486 41.42 -5.49 40.60
CA LEU A 486 42.44 -6.40 40.07
C LEU A 486 43.66 -5.69 39.46
N ARG A 487 43.54 -4.43 39.03
CA ARG A 487 44.69 -3.61 38.61
C ARG A 487 45.46 -3.10 39.82
N THR A 488 44.77 -2.51 40.80
CA THR A 488 45.39 -2.01 42.04
C THR A 488 46.12 -3.13 42.78
N GLU A 489 45.54 -4.33 42.89
CA GLU A 489 46.21 -5.49 43.48
C GLU A 489 47.47 -5.91 42.71
N ARG A 490 47.47 -5.83 41.37
CA ARG A 490 48.66 -6.12 40.54
C ARG A 490 49.74 -5.06 40.73
N GLU A 491 49.36 -3.79 40.82
CA GLU A 491 50.26 -2.65 41.05
C GLU A 491 50.89 -2.71 42.45
N GLU A 492 50.11 -3.02 43.49
CA GLU A 492 50.62 -3.28 44.84
C GLU A 492 51.59 -4.47 44.86
N ASN A 493 51.23 -5.60 44.24
CA ASN A 493 52.10 -6.77 44.20
C ASN A 493 53.36 -6.53 43.36
N ALA A 494 53.30 -5.68 42.33
CA ALA A 494 54.47 -5.23 41.59
C ALA A 494 55.37 -4.34 42.47
N SER A 495 54.80 -3.38 43.22
CA SER A 495 55.53 -2.52 44.16
C SER A 495 56.20 -3.33 45.29
N ARG A 496 55.49 -4.32 45.86
CA ARG A 496 56.05 -5.26 46.85
C ARG A 496 57.22 -6.06 46.26
N LYS A 497 57.11 -6.53 45.01
CA LYS A 497 58.20 -7.23 44.30
C LYS A 497 59.38 -6.31 43.98
N ALA A 498 59.14 -5.07 43.60
CA ALA A 498 60.19 -4.08 43.34
C ALA A 498 61.00 -3.80 44.61
N LYS A 499 60.34 -3.46 45.73
CA LYS A 499 61.00 -3.24 47.03
C LYS A 499 61.78 -4.48 47.52
N ALA A 500 61.26 -5.68 47.30
CA ALA A 500 61.96 -6.92 47.60
C ALA A 500 63.17 -7.18 46.67
N MET A 501 63.16 -6.64 45.45
CA MET A 501 64.28 -6.71 44.51
C MET A 501 65.35 -5.68 44.87
N GLU A 502 64.96 -4.43 45.15
CA GLU A 502 65.84 -3.36 45.65
C GLU A 502 66.57 -3.79 46.94
N SER A 503 65.87 -4.39 47.90
CA SER A 503 66.49 -4.95 49.12
C SER A 503 67.55 -6.02 48.77
N ARG A 504 67.23 -6.96 47.88
CA ARG A 504 68.14 -8.02 47.39
C ARG A 504 69.27 -7.52 46.48
N GLU A 505 69.23 -6.26 46.06
CA GLU A 505 70.26 -5.59 45.29
C GLU A 505 71.16 -4.76 46.23
N TRP A 506 70.58 -4.09 47.23
CA TRP A 506 71.30 -3.48 48.34
C TRP A 506 72.13 -4.52 49.13
N ASP A 507 71.53 -5.66 49.50
CA ASP A 507 72.23 -6.76 50.18
C ASP A 507 73.43 -7.29 49.36
N ARG A 508 73.28 -7.32 48.03
CA ARG A 508 74.30 -7.82 47.09
C ARG A 508 75.42 -6.81 46.90
N ASN A 509 75.09 -5.55 46.69
CA ASN A 509 76.04 -4.43 46.61
C ASN A 509 76.81 -4.26 47.93
N LYS A 510 76.17 -4.56 49.07
CA LYS A 510 76.82 -4.61 50.39
C LYS A 510 77.83 -5.77 50.47
N GLN A 511 77.44 -7.00 50.10
CA GLN A 511 78.38 -8.12 50.02
C GLN A 511 79.56 -7.84 49.07
N GLU A 512 79.31 -7.18 47.93
CA GLU A 512 80.35 -6.82 46.97
C GLU A 512 81.26 -5.68 47.47
N SER A 513 80.73 -4.73 48.25
CA SER A 513 81.51 -3.74 49.00
C SER A 513 82.41 -4.39 50.06
N ASP A 514 81.86 -5.31 50.85
CA ASP A 514 82.61 -6.04 51.89
C ASP A 514 83.72 -6.92 51.25
N TRP A 515 83.44 -7.56 50.11
CA TRP A 515 84.42 -8.34 49.34
C TRP A 515 85.52 -7.47 48.70
N ASN A 516 85.18 -6.31 48.15
CA ASN A 516 86.16 -5.37 47.60
C ASN A 516 87.01 -4.70 48.69
N THR A 517 86.46 -4.55 49.90
CA THR A 517 87.22 -4.12 51.09
C THR A 517 88.24 -5.18 51.50
N SER A 518 87.81 -6.45 51.57
CA SER A 518 88.67 -7.60 51.83
C SER A 518 89.84 -7.69 50.82
N LYS A 519 89.57 -7.52 49.53
CA LYS A 519 90.61 -7.62 48.48
C LYS A 519 91.61 -6.47 48.42
N ARG A 520 91.44 -5.37 49.16
CA ARG A 520 92.42 -4.27 49.17
C ARG A 520 93.68 -4.60 50.00
N TYR A 521 93.66 -5.65 50.81
CA TYR A 521 94.80 -6.10 51.63
C TYR A 521 95.38 -7.44 51.13
N GLY A 522 96.38 -7.37 50.25
CA GLY A 522 97.03 -8.56 49.67
C GLY A 522 98.57 -8.53 49.71
N ARG A 523 99.16 -9.22 50.69
CA ARG A 523 100.55 -9.77 50.84
C ARG A 523 100.88 -9.86 52.34
N SER A 524 101.49 -10.92 52.90
CA SER A 524 101.96 -12.24 52.42
C SER A 524 102.16 -13.16 53.66
N SER A 525 102.64 -14.43 53.66
CA SER A 525 103.29 -15.25 52.62
C SER A 525 102.99 -16.78 52.78
N ARG A 526 103.91 -17.57 53.35
CA ARG A 526 103.91 -19.05 53.50
C ARG A 526 104.99 -19.46 54.54
N PRO A 527 104.94 -20.65 55.21
CA PRO A 527 105.16 -21.96 54.58
C PRO A 527 104.25 -23.13 55.11
N ARG A 528 104.71 -24.38 54.94
CA ARG A 528 103.99 -25.67 55.13
C ARG A 528 104.19 -26.28 56.53
N GLU A 529 103.26 -27.14 56.97
CA GLU A 529 103.42 -28.60 57.20
C GLU A 529 102.05 -29.23 57.54
N SER A 530 101.65 -30.35 56.91
CA SER A 530 101.82 -31.79 57.24
C SER A 530 100.70 -32.36 58.15
N GLY A 531 100.28 -33.60 57.88
CA GLY A 531 99.15 -34.28 58.56
C GLY A 531 98.14 -34.90 57.60
N ALA A 532 97.62 -36.09 57.92
CA ALA A 532 96.73 -36.87 57.04
C ALA A 532 95.66 -37.64 57.83
N SER A 533 94.47 -37.84 57.25
CA SER A 533 93.79 -39.15 57.16
C SER A 533 92.33 -39.06 56.62
N ASN A 534 91.93 -40.20 56.05
CA ASN A 534 90.65 -40.63 55.48
C ASN A 534 89.35 -40.09 56.13
N LEU A 535 88.28 -39.94 55.30
CA LEU A 535 87.13 -40.87 55.30
C LEU A 535 86.17 -40.67 54.10
N THR A 536 85.25 -41.63 53.94
CA THR A 536 84.19 -41.76 52.90
C THR A 536 82.99 -40.80 53.16
N ASP A 537 81.96 -40.62 52.32
CA ASP A 537 81.28 -41.61 51.45
C ASP A 537 80.37 -41.06 50.31
N ASP A 538 79.92 -42.00 49.45
CA ASP A 538 78.98 -42.05 48.32
C ASP A 538 77.73 -41.11 48.35
N ARG A 539 77.37 -40.45 47.21
CA ARG A 539 76.25 -40.88 46.32
C ARG A 539 75.94 -40.05 45.04
N LYS A 540 75.43 -40.79 44.04
CA LYS A 540 74.81 -40.36 42.74
C LYS A 540 73.47 -39.62 42.97
N GLY A 541 72.77 -38.96 42.03
CA GLY A 541 72.77 -38.80 40.55
C GLY A 541 71.48 -38.03 40.16
N THR A 542 71.04 -37.77 38.92
CA THR A 542 71.41 -38.20 37.54
C THR A 542 71.05 -37.10 36.49
N ARG A 543 71.43 -37.28 35.21
CA ARG A 543 71.12 -36.38 34.06
C ARG A 543 69.77 -36.67 33.39
N LYS A 544 69.26 -35.71 32.59
CA LYS A 544 68.98 -35.89 31.14
C LYS A 544 68.68 -34.59 30.34
N ASP A 545 69.69 -34.10 29.62
CA ASP A 545 69.78 -33.80 28.16
C ASP A 545 68.72 -32.94 27.40
N ALA A 546 69.20 -32.20 26.37
CA ALA A 546 68.45 -31.31 25.43
C ALA A 546 68.33 -31.93 24.00
N PRO A 547 67.85 -31.26 22.91
CA PRO A 547 68.37 -30.02 22.24
C PRO A 547 67.27 -28.92 22.03
N ALA A 548 67.49 -27.64 21.63
CA ALA A 548 68.31 -26.95 20.58
C ALA A 548 67.72 -27.06 19.13
N GLU A 549 67.69 -26.04 18.25
CA GLU A 549 68.26 -24.67 18.18
C GLU A 549 67.15 -23.60 17.82
N LYS A 550 67.24 -22.46 17.05
CA LYS A 550 68.27 -21.72 16.27
C LYS A 550 67.88 -20.22 16.02
N SER A 551 68.68 -19.48 15.23
CA SER A 551 68.56 -18.04 14.80
C SER A 551 67.97 -17.87 13.38
N ARG A 552 67.46 -16.73 12.84
CA ARG A 552 67.55 -15.24 13.03
C ARG A 552 68.57 -14.46 12.15
N ALA A 553 68.11 -13.82 11.06
CA ALA A 553 68.65 -12.62 10.34
C ALA A 553 67.60 -12.11 9.31
N LYS A 554 67.27 -10.82 9.06
CA LYS A 554 67.98 -9.62 8.52
C LYS A 554 68.45 -9.75 7.04
N ALA A 555 68.41 -8.73 6.14
CA ALA A 555 67.66 -7.46 6.02
C ALA A 555 67.95 -6.73 4.65
N THR A 556 67.16 -5.70 4.29
CA THR A 556 67.45 -4.56 3.34
C THR A 556 67.52 -4.75 1.80
N LYS A 557 67.25 -3.65 1.05
CA LYS A 557 67.24 -3.50 -0.44
C LYS A 557 68.60 -2.94 -0.99
N PRO A 558 68.84 -2.89 -2.33
CA PRO A 558 68.58 -1.62 -3.06
C PRO A 558 68.16 -1.74 -4.56
N SER A 559 68.03 -0.58 -5.22
CA SER A 559 67.59 -0.23 -6.59
C SER A 559 68.41 -0.80 -7.77
N THR A 560 67.77 -1.03 -8.96
CA THR A 560 68.11 -0.40 -10.28
C THR A 560 67.21 -0.86 -11.46
N ALA A 561 67.30 -0.17 -12.60
CA ALA A 561 66.70 -0.44 -13.93
C ALA A 561 67.77 -0.11 -15.02
N PRO A 562 67.64 -0.36 -16.36
CA PRO A 562 66.41 -0.54 -17.17
C PRO A 562 66.51 -1.55 -18.37
N ALA A 563 65.70 -1.34 -19.42
CA ALA A 563 65.88 -1.69 -20.85
C ALA A 563 65.33 -3.02 -21.46
N ILE A 564 64.09 -2.93 -21.96
CA ILE A 564 63.59 -3.30 -23.31
C ILE A 564 64.23 -4.51 -24.06
N LYS A 565 63.38 -5.48 -24.42
CA LYS A 565 63.37 -6.10 -25.77
C LYS A 565 61.96 -6.59 -26.17
N VAL A 566 61.72 -6.71 -27.47
CA VAL A 566 60.38 -6.88 -28.08
C VAL A 566 60.16 -8.30 -28.60
N ALA A 567 58.93 -8.82 -28.42
CA ALA A 567 58.37 -9.92 -29.21
C ALA A 567 56.86 -9.66 -29.43
N ARG A 568 56.32 -10.09 -30.58
CA ARG A 568 54.89 -10.00 -30.93
C ARG A 568 54.19 -11.35 -30.74
N SER A 569 52.95 -11.32 -30.27
CA SER A 569 51.87 -12.20 -30.71
C SER A 569 50.53 -11.52 -30.50
N GLU A 570 49.53 -11.87 -31.30
CA GLU A 570 48.24 -11.18 -31.38
C GLU A 570 47.13 -12.00 -30.70
N ALA A 571 46.27 -11.36 -29.91
CA ALA A 571 44.99 -11.91 -29.45
C ALA A 571 44.01 -10.78 -29.13
N VAL A 572 42.74 -10.94 -29.53
CA VAL A 572 41.74 -9.85 -29.63
C VAL A 572 41.00 -9.58 -28.29
N ALA A 573 40.90 -8.28 -27.98
CA ALA A 573 39.96 -7.57 -27.11
C ALA A 573 38.98 -8.34 -26.17
N ALA A 574 39.00 -7.97 -24.88
CA ALA A 574 37.94 -7.14 -24.24
C ALA A 574 38.25 -6.86 -22.76
N TYR A 575 38.11 -5.60 -22.28
CA TYR A 575 37.45 -5.15 -21.02
C TYR A 575 37.85 -3.71 -20.59
N SER A 576 37.00 -3.13 -19.73
CA SER A 576 37.20 -2.01 -18.77
C SER A 576 37.60 -0.60 -19.23
N GLU A 577 36.72 0.36 -18.88
CA GLU A 577 36.95 1.61 -18.11
C GLU A 577 38.13 2.56 -18.39
N THR A 578 37.83 3.87 -18.37
CA THR A 578 38.80 4.94 -18.05
C THR A 578 38.20 6.03 -17.15
N SER A 579 38.78 6.16 -15.95
CA SER A 579 38.91 7.43 -15.18
C SER A 579 40.19 8.18 -15.65
N PRO A 580 40.58 9.41 -15.21
CA PRO A 580 40.29 10.14 -13.95
C PRO A 580 39.94 11.66 -14.19
N THR A 581 40.07 12.69 -13.33
CA THR A 581 40.95 12.94 -12.15
C THR A 581 40.51 14.16 -11.29
N SER A 582 41.05 14.22 -10.06
CA SER A 582 41.33 15.40 -9.21
C SER A 582 40.19 16.11 -8.45
N ALA A 583 40.56 16.66 -7.29
CA ALA A 583 39.72 17.40 -6.33
C ALA A 583 40.61 18.41 -5.55
N PRO A 584 40.02 19.40 -4.85
CA PRO A 584 40.72 20.03 -3.73
C PRO A 584 39.87 20.28 -2.45
N THR A 585 40.51 20.00 -1.30
CA THR A 585 40.43 20.73 0.00
C THR A 585 39.09 21.21 0.61
N SER A 586 38.64 20.47 1.62
CA SER A 586 38.33 20.93 3.01
C SER A 586 37.91 22.38 3.31
N ALA A 587 36.78 22.53 4.02
CA ALA A 587 36.48 23.59 4.98
C ALA A 587 35.72 22.99 6.19
N GLU A 588 35.73 23.67 7.35
CA GLU A 588 35.25 23.11 8.64
C GLU A 588 33.84 23.58 9.05
N CYS A 589 33.31 22.99 10.13
CA CYS A 589 31.93 23.13 10.63
C CYS A 589 31.50 24.56 11.02
N PRO A 590 30.18 24.77 11.21
CA PRO A 590 29.74 24.86 12.60
C PRO A 590 28.58 23.90 12.97
N SER A 591 28.44 23.66 14.27
CA SER A 591 27.36 22.88 14.89
C SER A 591 26.08 23.71 15.10
N SER A 592 24.92 23.07 14.94
CA SER A 592 23.63 23.59 15.40
C SER A 592 22.89 22.54 16.25
N GLU A 593 22.76 22.80 17.56
CA GLU A 593 21.74 22.16 18.39
C GLU A 593 20.35 22.79 18.10
N GLN A 594 19.32 22.37 18.84
CA GLN A 594 17.94 22.88 18.79
C GLN A 594 17.09 22.44 17.58
N GLY A 595 16.98 21.12 17.38
CA GLY A 595 15.73 20.56 16.86
C GLY A 595 14.71 20.44 18.00
N GLU A 596 13.53 21.05 17.85
CA GLU A 596 12.45 20.89 18.83
C GLU A 596 11.95 19.44 18.87
N LYS A 597 11.74 18.89 20.07
CA LYS A 597 11.07 17.60 20.21
C LYS A 597 9.59 17.76 19.95
N LEU A 598 9.16 17.38 18.74
CA LEU A 598 7.76 17.12 18.45
C LEU A 598 7.23 16.02 19.37
N ASP A 599 6.04 16.27 19.90
CA ASP A 599 5.37 15.49 20.92
C ASP A 599 4.36 14.53 20.27
N TRP A 600 4.66 13.24 20.30
CA TRP A 600 4.04 12.24 19.40
C TRP A 600 2.61 11.85 19.77
N ASP A 601 2.17 12.15 21.00
CA ASP A 601 0.79 11.92 21.47
C ASP A 601 -0.24 12.83 20.76
N LYS A 602 0.18 13.68 19.82
CA LYS A 602 -0.66 14.64 19.07
C LYS A 602 -0.93 14.27 17.62
N ILE A 603 -0.63 13.02 17.21
CA ILE A 603 -0.75 12.55 15.81
C ILE A 603 -1.85 11.47 15.65
N GLN A 604 -2.82 11.42 16.56
CA GLN A 604 -4.00 10.53 16.49
C GLN A 604 -5.35 11.24 16.30
N ASP A 605 -5.40 12.57 16.21
CA ASP A 605 -6.64 13.32 15.97
C ASP A 605 -6.97 13.49 14.47
N GLU A 606 -8.22 13.22 14.10
CA GLU A 606 -8.74 13.24 12.73
C GLU A 606 -8.76 14.64 12.07
N GLU A 607 -8.45 15.71 12.81
CA GLU A 607 -8.50 17.10 12.33
C GLU A 607 -7.23 17.61 11.62
N ARG A 608 -6.09 16.91 11.68
CA ARG A 608 -4.79 17.43 11.19
C ARG A 608 -3.98 16.54 10.22
N VAL A 609 -4.64 15.77 9.37
CA VAL A 609 -4.04 15.45 8.05
C VAL A 609 -4.10 16.72 7.18
N LYS A 610 -3.11 17.61 7.36
CA LYS A 610 -3.20 19.00 6.91
C LYS A 610 -2.41 19.33 5.63
N ASP A 611 -1.68 18.38 5.06
CA ASP A 611 -1.00 18.56 3.78
C ASP A 611 -0.89 17.24 3.01
N TRP A 612 -1.47 17.21 1.80
CA TRP A 612 -1.22 16.19 0.78
C TRP A 612 -0.33 16.73 -0.36
N SER A 613 0.05 18.01 -0.33
CA SER A 613 0.79 18.72 -1.38
C SER A 613 2.31 18.57 -1.31
N SER A 614 2.82 17.95 -0.23
CA SER A 614 4.19 17.46 -0.12
C SER A 614 4.46 16.25 -1.03
N LEU A 615 3.41 15.52 -1.44
CA LEU A 615 3.42 14.47 -2.48
C LEU A 615 3.32 15.10 -3.88
#